data_AF-A0A078K0P3-F1
#
_entry.id   AF-A0A078K0P3-F1
#
_cell.length_a   1.000
_cell.length_b   1.000
_cell.length_c   1.000
_cell.angle_alpha   90.00
_cell.angle_beta   90.00
_cell.angle_gamma   90.00
#
_symmetry.space_group_name_H-M   'P 1'
#
loop_
_entity.id
_entity.type
_entity.pdbx_description
1 polymer ?
#
loop_
_entity_poly.entity_id
_entity_poly.type
_entity_poly.pdbx_seq_one_letter_code
_entity_poly.pdbx_strand_id
1 'polypeptide(L)'
;MADSIFRKLRDGGEEGELAPALTIEETVVSPFALDVSCYLLANLSSSILAGKSKSEGLVLVTFSRSPSFYLQFLKQRGIVVSSSSKWIRVLDCYTDPLGWIDQPSTGVTEGPSLVKLNKCVSDLKRLFSSVIDAGREMVGDGKTRFSVAIDSVNELLRHSSMPLVSGLLTDLRSH
;
A
#
# COMPACT_ATOMS: atom_id res chain seq x y z
N MET A 1 9.29 23.70 -26.46
CA MET A 1 9.08 22.92 -25.23
C MET A 1 7.76 22.19 -25.40
N ALA A 2 7.79 20.88 -25.63
CA ALA A 2 6.57 20.09 -25.67
C ALA A 2 6.23 19.75 -24.23
N ASP A 3 5.18 20.35 -23.69
CA ASP A 3 4.58 19.88 -22.44
C ASP A 3 4.11 18.45 -22.69
N SER A 4 4.88 17.48 -22.21
CA SER A 4 4.46 16.09 -22.23
C SER A 4 3.19 16.00 -21.39
N ILE A 5 2.06 15.74 -22.05
CA ILE A 5 0.77 15.50 -21.42
C ILE A 5 0.89 14.20 -20.63
N PHE A 6 1.38 14.29 -19.38
CA PHE A 6 1.31 13.19 -18.44
C PHE A 6 -0.15 13.10 -17.99
N ARG A 7 -0.88 12.10 -18.50
CA ARG A 7 -2.14 11.67 -17.88
C ARG A 7 -1.77 11.12 -16.51
N LYS A 8 -1.85 11.98 -15.48
CA LYS A 8 -1.70 11.56 -14.09
C LYS A 8 -2.92 10.73 -13.73
N LEU A 9 -2.69 9.51 -13.26
CA LEU A 9 -3.72 8.79 -12.53
C LEU A 9 -4.17 9.68 -11.37
N ARG A 10 -5.47 9.93 -11.33
CA ARG A 10 -6.06 10.77 -10.30
C ARG A 10 -5.89 10.07 -8.96
N ASP A 11 -5.30 10.75 -8.00
CA ASP A 11 -5.18 10.28 -6.62
C ASP A 11 -6.34 10.89 -5.81
N GLY A 12 -7.35 10.09 -5.44
CA GLY A 12 -8.51 10.50 -4.64
C GLY A 12 -9.81 10.86 -5.42
N GLY A 13 -10.97 10.49 -4.84
CA GLY A 13 -12.32 10.75 -5.38
C GLY A 13 -12.90 12.13 -5.00
N GLU A 14 -13.96 12.60 -5.65
CA GLU A 14 -14.76 13.72 -5.10
C GLU A 14 -15.72 13.23 -4.00
N GLU A 15 -16.32 14.15 -3.23
CA GLU A 15 -17.30 13.81 -2.20
C GLU A 15 -18.50 13.07 -2.83
N GLY A 16 -18.77 11.84 -2.38
CA GLY A 16 -19.81 10.95 -2.92
C GLY A 16 -19.34 9.97 -4.01
N GLU A 17 -18.06 9.99 -4.41
CA GLU A 17 -17.48 9.03 -5.34
C GLU A 17 -16.61 7.98 -4.63
N LEU A 18 -16.56 6.76 -5.18
CA LEU A 18 -15.54 5.79 -4.78
C LEU A 18 -14.15 6.31 -5.15
N ALA A 19 -13.17 6.03 -4.30
CA ALA A 19 -11.78 6.33 -4.60
C ALA A 19 -11.35 5.68 -5.94
N PRO A 20 -10.57 6.41 -6.76
CA PRO A 20 -10.04 5.87 -8.01
C PRO A 20 -9.14 4.67 -7.70
N ALA A 21 -9.26 3.63 -8.51
CA ALA A 21 -8.45 2.42 -8.40
C ALA A 21 -7.78 2.13 -9.73
N LEU A 22 -6.54 1.65 -9.66
CA LEU A 22 -5.79 1.12 -10.79
C LEU A 22 -5.48 -0.35 -10.51
N THR A 23 -5.85 -1.21 -11.44
CA THR A 23 -5.47 -2.62 -11.44
C THR A 23 -4.41 -2.84 -12.51
N ILE A 24 -3.34 -3.56 -12.15
CA ILE A 24 -2.31 -3.99 -13.09
C ILE A 24 -2.49 -5.48 -13.27
N GLU A 25 -2.84 -5.89 -14.48
CA GLU A 25 -2.97 -7.30 -14.85
C GLU A 25 -1.69 -7.75 -15.57
N GLU A 26 -1.18 -8.91 -15.19
CA GLU A 26 -0.12 -9.59 -15.92
C GLU A 26 -0.59 -10.94 -16.42
N THR A 27 0.11 -11.43 -17.44
CA THR A 27 -0.05 -12.78 -17.96
C THR A 27 1.32 -13.44 -17.99
N VAL A 28 1.34 -14.77 -18.12
CA VAL A 28 2.59 -15.54 -18.24
C VAL A 28 3.45 -15.07 -19.42
N VAL A 29 2.84 -14.55 -20.49
CA VAL A 29 3.54 -14.07 -21.69
C VAL A 29 4.06 -12.63 -21.52
N SER A 30 3.58 -11.89 -20.52
CA SER A 30 3.95 -10.49 -20.26
C SER A 30 4.05 -10.22 -18.74
N PRO A 31 5.10 -10.74 -18.06
CA PRO A 31 5.26 -10.70 -16.61
C PRO A 31 5.88 -9.39 -16.11
N PHE A 32 5.33 -8.26 -16.55
CA PHE A 32 5.88 -6.92 -16.24
C PHE A 32 5.10 -6.18 -15.15
N ALA A 33 4.13 -6.80 -14.46
CA ALA A 33 3.35 -6.08 -13.46
C ALA A 33 4.20 -5.57 -12.30
N LEU A 34 5.24 -6.32 -11.90
CA LEU A 34 6.18 -5.86 -10.87
C LEU A 34 6.94 -4.60 -11.33
N ASP A 35 7.44 -4.57 -12.56
CA ASP A 35 8.15 -3.40 -13.08
C ASP A 35 7.24 -2.17 -13.19
N VAL A 36 6.03 -2.37 -13.71
CA VAL A 36 5.02 -1.30 -13.84
C VAL A 36 4.58 -0.79 -12.46
N SER A 37 4.30 -1.69 -11.51
CA SER A 37 3.92 -1.32 -10.15
C SER A 37 5.04 -0.59 -9.42
N CYS A 38 6.29 -1.04 -9.55
CA CYS A 38 7.47 -0.35 -9.01
C CYS A 38 7.65 1.05 -9.62
N TYR A 39 7.47 1.19 -10.94
CA TYR A 39 7.51 2.50 -11.61
C TYR A 39 6.43 3.45 -11.05
N LEU A 40 5.20 2.97 -10.92
CA LEU A 40 4.10 3.76 -10.37
C LEU A 40 4.33 4.11 -8.89
N LEU A 41 4.82 3.16 -8.10
CA LEU A 41 5.16 3.35 -6.69
C LEU A 41 6.21 4.46 -6.52
N ALA A 42 7.27 4.46 -7.32
CA ALA A 42 8.30 5.50 -7.28
C ALA A 42 7.74 6.88 -7.65
N ASN A 43 6.92 6.95 -8.71
CA ASN A 43 6.33 8.22 -9.16
C ASN A 43 5.32 8.77 -8.17
N LEU A 44 4.48 7.92 -7.58
CA LEU A 44 3.53 8.29 -6.54
C LEU A 44 4.28 8.81 -5.31
N SER A 45 5.27 8.06 -4.84
CA SER A 45 6.13 8.44 -3.71
C SER A 45 6.80 9.79 -3.94
N SER A 46 7.38 10.00 -5.12
CA SER A 46 8.00 11.28 -5.48
C SER A 46 6.98 12.42 -5.54
N SER A 47 5.74 12.14 -5.98
CA SER A 47 4.67 13.14 -6.07
C SER A 47 4.13 13.54 -4.70
N ILE A 48 3.97 12.58 -3.79
CA ILE A 48 3.59 12.81 -2.38
C ILE A 48 4.67 13.67 -1.71
N LEU A 49 5.95 13.27 -1.81
CA LEU A 49 7.07 14.01 -1.23
C LEU A 49 7.21 15.44 -1.78
N ALA A 50 6.87 15.66 -3.05
CA ALA A 50 6.88 16.98 -3.67
C ALA A 50 5.63 17.82 -3.36
N GLY A 51 4.66 17.32 -2.59
CA GLY A 51 3.39 17.98 -2.32
C GLY A 51 2.52 18.17 -3.58
N LYS A 52 2.75 17.35 -4.62
CA LYS A 52 2.04 17.41 -5.90
C LYS A 52 0.91 16.39 -6.00
N SER A 53 0.82 15.46 -5.04
CA SER A 53 -0.30 14.55 -4.93
C SER A 53 -1.40 15.13 -4.03
N LYS A 54 -2.65 14.75 -4.29
CA LYS A 54 -3.77 14.97 -3.36
C LYS A 54 -3.68 14.04 -2.14
N SER A 55 -2.99 12.92 -2.29
CA SER A 55 -2.66 12.03 -1.20
C SER A 55 -1.42 12.53 -0.46
N GLU A 56 -1.49 12.53 0.86
CA GLU A 56 -0.40 12.93 1.75
C GLU A 56 0.36 11.72 2.31
N GLY A 57 -0.18 10.51 2.11
CA GLY A 57 0.36 9.28 2.68
C GLY A 57 0.19 8.07 1.77
N LEU A 58 1.04 7.06 1.96
CA LEU A 58 1.01 5.82 1.20
C LEU A 58 1.04 4.62 2.15
N VAL A 59 0.01 3.78 2.09
CA VAL A 59 0.02 2.46 2.72
C VAL A 59 0.40 1.44 1.66
N LEU A 60 1.56 0.80 1.84
CA LEU A 60 2.03 -0.29 0.99
C LEU A 60 1.74 -1.64 1.65
N VAL A 61 0.89 -2.46 1.04
CA VAL A 61 0.57 -3.81 1.48
C VAL A 61 1.39 -4.81 0.67
N THR A 62 2.16 -5.65 1.36
CA THR A 62 3.15 -6.53 0.73
C THR A 62 2.79 -8.00 0.95
N PHE A 63 2.39 -8.70 -0.11
CA PHE A 63 2.04 -10.13 -0.13
C PHE A 63 3.04 -10.97 -0.90
N SER A 64 3.58 -10.45 -2.00
CA SER A 64 4.41 -11.20 -2.95
C SER A 64 5.92 -11.03 -2.72
N ARG A 65 6.32 -9.89 -2.15
CA ARG A 65 7.71 -9.55 -1.83
C ARG A 65 7.81 -9.03 -0.41
N SER A 66 8.97 -9.20 0.20
CA SER A 66 9.22 -8.66 1.54
C SER A 66 9.23 -7.12 1.54
N PRO A 67 8.92 -6.46 2.68
CA PRO A 67 9.05 -5.01 2.81
C PRO A 67 10.43 -4.45 2.42
N SER A 68 11.50 -5.19 2.71
CA SER A 68 12.87 -4.78 2.42
C SER A 68 13.13 -4.61 0.91
N PHE A 69 12.48 -5.41 0.07
CA PHE A 69 12.55 -5.25 -1.38
C PHE A 69 12.10 -3.86 -1.83
N TYR A 70 10.92 -3.41 -1.39
CA TYR A 70 10.36 -2.11 -1.77
C TYR A 70 11.14 -0.95 -1.18
N LEU A 71 11.59 -1.06 0.07
CA LEU A 71 12.42 -0.02 0.70
C LEU A 71 13.77 0.14 -0.02
N GLN A 72 14.39 -0.97 -0.41
CA GLN A 72 15.62 -0.94 -1.21
C GLN A 72 15.38 -0.36 -2.61
N PHE A 73 14.28 -0.74 -3.26
CA PHE A 73 13.89 -0.19 -4.56
C PHE A 73 13.70 1.33 -4.51
N LEU A 74 12.94 1.84 -3.54
CA LEU A 74 12.74 3.29 -3.35
C LEU A 74 14.07 4.01 -3.11
N LYS A 75 14.94 3.44 -2.28
CA LYS A 75 16.29 3.97 -2.05
C LYS A 75 17.12 4.06 -3.33
N GLN A 76 17.07 3.03 -4.19
CA GLN A 76 17.75 3.04 -5.49
C GLN A 76 17.20 4.10 -6.45
N ARG A 77 15.93 4.49 -6.29
CA ARG A 77 15.30 5.60 -7.03
C ARG A 77 15.55 6.97 -6.42
N GLY A 78 16.39 7.07 -5.39
CA GLY A 78 16.70 8.33 -4.70
C GLY A 78 15.65 8.76 -3.68
N ILE A 79 14.68 7.90 -3.36
CA ILE A 79 13.64 8.17 -2.37
C ILE A 79 14.10 7.60 -1.02
N VAL A 80 14.50 8.47 -0.11
CA VAL A 80 14.97 8.07 1.23
C VAL A 80 13.77 7.87 2.14
N VAL A 81 13.54 6.62 2.55
CA VAL A 81 12.55 6.26 3.57
C VAL A 81 13.28 5.99 4.89
N SER A 82 13.02 6.84 5.88
CA SER A 82 13.55 6.70 7.23
C SER A 82 12.52 6.03 8.13
N SER A 83 12.94 5.46 9.26
CA SER A 83 12.02 4.86 10.24
C SER A 83 10.97 5.86 10.77
N SER A 84 11.28 7.15 10.77
CA SER A 84 10.40 8.24 11.17
C SER A 84 9.59 8.86 10.02
N SER A 85 9.63 8.27 8.82
CA SER A 85 8.89 8.80 7.66
C SER A 85 7.40 8.81 7.96
N LYS A 86 6.75 9.97 7.81
CA LYS A 86 5.31 10.13 8.07
C LYS A 86 4.44 9.87 6.84
N TRP A 87 5.04 9.88 5.65
CA TRP A 87 4.32 9.80 4.37
C TRP A 87 4.11 8.35 3.89
N ILE A 88 4.75 7.36 4.50
CA ILE A 88 4.64 5.95 4.09
C ILE A 88 4.55 5.02 5.29
N ARG A 89 3.69 4.01 5.17
CA ARG A 89 3.58 2.85 6.07
C ARG A 89 3.57 1.58 5.24
N VAL A 90 4.25 0.54 5.72
CA VAL A 90 4.30 -0.76 5.06
C VAL A 90 3.61 -1.79 5.95
N LEU A 91 2.60 -2.46 5.42
CA LEU A 91 1.99 -3.64 6.03
C LEU A 91 2.65 -4.88 5.45
N ASP A 92 3.39 -5.59 6.31
CA ASP A 92 4.07 -6.83 5.98
C ASP A 92 3.09 -8.00 6.10
N CYS A 93 2.52 -8.40 4.96
CA CYS A 93 1.68 -9.58 4.83
C CYS A 93 2.44 -10.76 4.18
N TYR A 94 3.73 -10.57 3.89
CA TYR A 94 4.61 -11.51 3.21
C TYR A 94 5.31 -12.44 4.21
N THR A 95 5.78 -11.88 5.33
CA THR A 95 6.62 -12.62 6.29
C THR A 95 5.84 -13.72 7.02
N ASP A 96 4.56 -13.50 7.34
CA ASP A 96 3.75 -14.48 8.08
C ASP A 96 2.26 -14.49 7.63
N PRO A 97 1.97 -14.90 6.38
CA PRO A 97 0.62 -14.86 5.84
C PRO A 97 -0.35 -15.78 6.61
N LEU A 98 0.16 -16.89 7.15
CA LEU A 98 -0.65 -17.88 7.90
C LEU A 98 -0.74 -17.59 9.40
N GLY A 99 0.06 -16.66 9.92
CA GLY A 99 0.06 -16.30 11.34
C GLY A 99 0.70 -17.37 12.24
N TRP A 100 1.66 -18.13 11.72
CA TRP A 100 2.34 -19.21 12.44
C TRP A 100 3.49 -18.72 13.31
N ILE A 101 3.96 -17.49 13.12
CA ILE A 101 5.04 -16.95 13.93
C ILE A 101 4.44 -16.58 15.29
N ASP A 102 4.64 -17.45 16.28
CA ASP A 102 4.42 -17.19 17.71
C ASP A 102 5.50 -16.26 18.26
N GLN A 103 5.63 -15.08 17.66
CA GLN A 103 6.22 -13.97 18.38
C GLN A 103 5.13 -13.43 19.30
N PRO A 104 5.26 -13.56 20.64
CA PRO A 104 4.63 -12.57 21.50
C PRO A 104 5.12 -11.23 20.98
N SER A 105 4.24 -10.24 20.87
CA SER A 105 4.65 -8.86 20.66
C SER A 105 5.69 -8.50 21.71
N THR A 106 6.98 -8.74 21.44
CA THR A 106 8.07 -8.45 22.37
C THR A 106 7.96 -6.96 22.64
N GLY A 107 7.71 -6.65 23.90
CA GLY A 107 7.38 -5.31 24.36
C GLY A 107 8.43 -4.28 23.96
N VAL A 108 7.96 -3.03 23.96
CA VAL A 108 8.70 -1.79 23.70
C VAL A 108 8.96 -1.58 22.20
N THR A 109 8.20 -0.76 21.48
CA THR A 109 8.07 0.69 21.71
C THR A 109 6.75 1.23 21.13
N GLU A 110 6.05 2.05 21.90
CA GLU A 110 4.92 2.89 21.50
C GLU A 110 5.36 3.99 20.51
N GLY A 111 5.65 3.59 19.28
CA GLY A 111 5.90 4.51 18.17
C GLY A 111 5.46 3.87 16.85
N PRO A 112 5.00 4.67 15.88
CA PRO A 112 4.59 4.14 14.58
C PRO A 112 5.83 3.58 13.87
N SER A 113 5.97 2.26 13.83
CA SER A 113 7.01 1.60 13.05
C SER A 113 6.67 1.74 11.56
N LEU A 114 7.68 2.10 10.76
CA LEU A 114 7.54 2.19 9.29
C LEU A 114 6.94 0.92 8.69
N VAL A 115 7.36 -0.23 9.20
CA VAL A 115 6.88 -1.55 8.79
C VAL A 115 6.12 -2.16 9.96
N LYS A 116 4.88 -2.60 9.71
CA LYS A 116 4.02 -3.29 10.68
C LYS A 116 3.70 -4.68 10.15
N LEU A 117 4.01 -5.69 10.96
CA LEU A 117 3.68 -7.07 10.63
C LEU A 117 2.17 -7.29 10.70
N ASN A 118 1.57 -7.74 9.60
CA ASN A 118 0.16 -8.09 9.51
C ASN A 118 0.02 -9.59 9.23
N LYS A 119 -0.19 -10.34 10.31
CA LYS A 119 -0.33 -11.80 10.32
C LYS A 119 -1.73 -12.24 9.91
N CYS A 120 -1.87 -13.50 9.49
CA CYS A 120 -3.16 -14.15 9.21
C CYS A 120 -3.99 -13.38 8.17
N VAL A 121 -3.51 -13.38 6.92
CA VAL A 121 -4.08 -12.58 5.83
C VAL A 121 -5.47 -13.04 5.39
N SER A 122 -5.91 -14.22 5.82
CA SER A 122 -7.28 -14.71 5.64
C SER A 122 -8.31 -13.90 6.44
N ASP A 123 -7.89 -13.19 7.50
CA ASP A 123 -8.78 -12.25 8.21
C ASP A 123 -8.80 -10.89 7.51
N LEU A 124 -9.64 -10.80 6.48
CA LEU A 124 -9.77 -9.61 5.65
C LEU A 124 -10.33 -8.40 6.40
N LYS A 125 -11.11 -8.61 7.47
CA LYS A 125 -11.61 -7.52 8.31
C LYS A 125 -10.46 -6.89 9.09
N ARG A 126 -9.60 -7.73 9.66
CA ARG A 126 -8.39 -7.27 10.35
C ARG A 126 -7.41 -6.58 9.39
N LEU A 127 -7.25 -7.12 8.19
CA LEU A 127 -6.43 -6.49 7.14
C LEU A 127 -6.99 -5.10 6.79
N PHE A 128 -8.30 -4.99 6.54
CA PHE A 128 -8.96 -3.72 6.29
C PHE A 128 -8.69 -2.71 7.40
N SER A 129 -8.99 -3.06 8.65
CA SER A 129 -8.72 -2.20 9.81
C SER A 129 -7.25 -1.79 9.89
N SER A 130 -6.32 -2.72 9.66
CA SER A 130 -4.88 -2.43 9.69
C SER A 130 -4.44 -1.45 8.61
N VAL A 131 -5.04 -1.51 7.40
CA VAL A 131 -4.80 -0.54 6.32
C VAL A 131 -5.31 0.83 6.71
N ILE A 132 -6.55 0.92 7.22
CA ILE A 132 -7.17 2.18 7.62
C ILE A 132 -6.41 2.82 8.79
N ASP A 133 -6.07 2.04 9.81
CA ASP A 133 -5.32 2.51 10.97
C ASP A 133 -3.95 3.04 10.56
N ALA A 134 -3.21 2.30 9.71
CA ALA A 134 -1.93 2.75 9.17
C ALA A 134 -2.06 4.04 8.35
N GLY A 135 -3.14 4.18 7.58
CA GLY A 135 -3.49 5.39 6.85
C GLY A 135 -3.70 6.58 7.80
N ARG A 136 -4.61 6.44 8.77
CA ARG A 136 -4.94 7.48 9.75
C ARG A 136 -3.75 7.90 10.61
N GLU A 137 -2.90 6.95 11.01
CA GLU A 137 -1.66 7.26 11.73
C GLU A 137 -0.71 8.18 10.94
N MET A 138 -0.78 8.17 9.61
CA MET A 138 0.01 9.08 8.76
C MET A 138 -0.65 10.44 8.58
N VAL A 139 -1.95 10.45 8.25
CA VAL A 139 -2.63 11.66 7.76
C VAL A 139 -3.47 12.37 8.83
N GLY A 140 -3.72 11.74 9.97
CA GLY A 140 -4.58 12.23 11.05
C GLY A 140 -6.08 12.08 10.74
N ASP A 141 -6.94 12.50 11.67
CA ASP A 141 -8.42 12.47 11.52
C ASP A 141 -8.97 13.62 10.65
N GLY A 142 -8.13 14.25 9.82
CA GLY A 142 -8.48 15.40 8.98
C GLY A 142 -9.07 15.03 7.61
N LYS A 143 -9.24 16.03 6.72
CA LYS A 143 -9.62 15.85 5.31
C LYS A 143 -8.50 15.30 4.41
N THR A 144 -7.39 14.92 5.03
CA THR A 144 -6.16 14.47 4.39
C THR A 144 -6.36 13.04 3.91
N ARG A 145 -5.90 12.77 2.68
CA ARG A 145 -6.16 11.48 2.01
C ARG A 145 -4.87 10.69 1.93
N PHE A 146 -4.97 9.37 1.92
CA PHE A 146 -3.85 8.48 1.68
C PHE A 146 -4.17 7.53 0.52
N SER A 147 -3.13 7.00 -0.12
CA SER A 147 -3.24 6.01 -1.19
C SER A 147 -2.89 4.64 -0.63
N VAL A 148 -3.50 3.60 -1.18
CA VAL A 148 -3.18 2.20 -0.84
C VAL A 148 -2.58 1.53 -2.07
N ALA A 149 -1.39 0.95 -1.92
CA ALA A 149 -0.76 0.11 -2.93
C ALA A 149 -0.75 -1.33 -2.44
N ILE A 150 -1.35 -2.24 -3.20
CA ILE A 150 -1.35 -3.68 -2.93
C ILE A 150 -0.51 -4.34 -4.03
N ASP A 151 0.54 -5.06 -3.65
CA ASP A 151 1.47 -5.64 -4.62
C ASP A 151 0.92 -6.85 -5.39
N SER A 152 0.12 -7.70 -4.72
CA SER A 152 -0.48 -8.88 -5.34
C SER A 152 -1.79 -9.27 -4.68
N VAL A 153 -2.89 -9.09 -5.43
CA VAL A 153 -4.20 -9.62 -5.06
C VAL A 153 -4.26 -11.14 -5.26
N ASN A 154 -3.46 -11.69 -6.17
CA ASN A 154 -3.41 -13.12 -6.44
C ASN A 154 -2.91 -13.92 -5.23
N GLU A 155 -1.92 -13.39 -4.50
CA GLU A 155 -1.45 -14.03 -3.26
C GLU A 155 -2.53 -14.00 -2.18
N LEU A 156 -3.30 -12.92 -2.07
CA LEU A 156 -4.45 -12.85 -1.16
C LEU A 156 -5.55 -13.87 -1.51
N LEU A 157 -5.81 -14.08 -2.81
CA LEU A 157 -6.76 -15.08 -3.30
C LEU A 157 -6.36 -16.54 -3.01
N ARG A 158 -5.10 -16.80 -2.64
CA ARG A 158 -4.69 -18.14 -2.16
C ARG A 158 -5.23 -18.44 -0.76
N HIS A 159 -5.55 -17.40 0.01
CA HIS A 159 -5.94 -17.48 1.42
C HIS A 159 -7.39 -17.06 1.67
N SER A 160 -8.11 -16.63 0.64
CA SER A 160 -9.47 -16.09 0.75
C SER A 160 -10.25 -16.27 -0.55
N SER A 161 -11.58 -16.16 -0.46
CA SER A 161 -12.45 -16.30 -1.63
C SER A 161 -12.57 -14.98 -2.40
N MET A 162 -12.80 -15.09 -3.73
CA MET A 162 -12.97 -13.94 -4.62
C MET A 162 -14.03 -12.92 -4.14
N PRO A 163 -15.23 -13.32 -3.67
CA PRO A 163 -16.22 -12.35 -3.19
C PRO A 163 -15.74 -11.54 -1.99
N LEU A 164 -14.98 -12.15 -1.07
CA LEU A 164 -14.47 -11.45 0.10
C LEU A 164 -13.34 -10.50 -0.26
N VAL A 165 -12.43 -10.90 -1.16
CA VAL A 165 -11.38 -10.02 -1.67
C VAL A 165 -11.97 -8.85 -2.45
N SER A 166 -12.98 -9.09 -3.28
CA SER A 166 -13.72 -8.01 -3.96
C SER A 166 -14.41 -7.07 -2.97
N GLY A 167 -14.96 -7.62 -1.87
CA GLY A 167 -15.52 -6.85 -0.77
C GLY A 167 -14.48 -5.93 -0.15
N LEU A 168 -13.33 -6.47 0.24
CA LEU A 168 -12.21 -5.68 0.79
C LEU A 168 -11.79 -4.53 -0.14
N LEU A 169 -11.61 -4.79 -1.43
CA LEU A 169 -11.21 -3.76 -2.40
C LEU A 169 -12.30 -2.68 -2.57
N THR A 170 -13.57 -3.06 -2.46
CA THR A 170 -14.69 -2.12 -2.51
C THR A 170 -14.73 -1.26 -1.24
N ASP A 171 -14.58 -1.90 -0.07
CA ASP A 171 -14.58 -1.23 1.22
C ASP A 171 -13.44 -0.21 1.30
N LEU A 172 -12.22 -0.58 0.87
CA LEU A 172 -11.07 0.33 0.80
C LEU A 172 -11.31 1.54 -0.11
N ARG A 173 -12.12 1.40 -1.15
CA ARG A 173 -12.45 2.50 -2.06
C ARG A 173 -13.59 3.38 -1.54
N SER A 174 -14.38 2.88 -0.59
CA SER A 174 -15.51 3.60 -0.01
C SER A 174 -15.15 4.41 1.23
N HIS A 175 -13.95 4.20 1.78
CA HIS A 175 -13.38 4.93 2.91
C HIS A 175 -12.74 6.25 2.45
#